data_AF-A0A4Z2FF82-F1
#
_entry.id   AF-A0A4Z2FF82-F1
#
_cell.length_a   1.000
_cell.length_b   1.000
_cell.length_c   1.000
_cell.angle_alpha   90.00
_cell.angle_beta   90.00
_cell.angle_gamma   90.00
#
_symmetry.space_group_name_H-M   'P 1'
#
loop_
_entity.id
_entity.type
_entity.pdbx_description
1 polymer ?
#
loop_
_entity_poly.entity_id
_entity_poly.type
_entity_poly.pdbx_seq_one_letter_code
_entity_poly.pdbx_strand_id
1 'polypeptide(L)'
;MTSSIQGATEDPYETFNIIMRRKPKENNFKAVLETIRNLMNTECVVPDWLHDIILGYGDPGSAHYSKMPNQISTLDFNDTFLSLDHLRSCFPGYTIRVTEEDPDLQVFPFR
;
A
#
# COMPACT_ATOMS: atom_id res chain seq x y z
N MET A 1 2.38 43.13 -10.67
CA MET A 1 1.08 43.47 -11.29
C MET A 1 0.15 42.29 -11.08
N THR A 2 -0.76 42.37 -10.13
CA THR A 2 -1.80 41.37 -9.88
C THR A 2 -3.11 42.12 -9.76
N SER A 3 -4.07 41.72 -10.58
CA SER A 3 -5.30 42.46 -10.85
C SER A 3 -6.25 42.44 -9.65
N SER A 4 -6.72 43.65 -9.35
CA SER A 4 -7.94 44.05 -8.66
C SER A 4 -8.95 42.97 -8.27
N ILE A 5 -9.15 42.81 -6.96
CA ILE A 5 -10.43 42.39 -6.40
C ILE A 5 -11.39 43.56 -6.66
N GLN A 6 -12.32 43.40 -7.60
CA GLN A 6 -13.33 44.42 -7.93
C GLN A 6 -14.37 44.50 -6.82
N GLY A 7 -14.03 45.22 -5.76
CA GLY A 7 -14.90 45.62 -4.66
C GLY A 7 -14.17 46.69 -3.87
N ALA A 8 -14.88 47.75 -3.45
CA ALA A 8 -14.32 48.87 -2.69
C ALA A 8 -13.97 48.51 -1.23
N THR A 9 -13.35 47.34 -1.04
CA THR A 9 -12.91 46.79 0.24
C THR A 9 -11.40 46.91 0.32
N GLU A 10 -10.89 47.36 1.46
CA GLU A 10 -9.44 47.47 1.70
C GLU A 10 -8.74 46.12 1.47
N ASP A 11 -7.46 46.17 1.10
CA ASP A 11 -6.68 44.95 0.92
C ASP A 11 -6.45 44.29 2.31
N PRO A 12 -7.02 43.09 2.55
CA PRO A 12 -6.87 42.41 3.84
C PRO A 12 -5.42 42.01 4.13
N TYR A 13 -4.53 41.99 3.14
CA TYR A 13 -3.12 41.66 3.33
C TYR A 13 -2.29 42.82 3.92
N GLU A 14 -2.84 44.05 4.01
CA GLU A 14 -2.15 45.23 4.55
C GLU A 14 -2.41 45.49 6.04
N THR A 15 -3.39 44.82 6.66
CA THR A 15 -3.86 45.12 8.03
C THR A 15 -3.45 44.11 9.09
N PHE A 16 -2.69 43.06 8.73
CA PHE A 16 -2.25 42.05 9.69
C PHE A 16 -1.26 42.62 10.72
N ASN A 17 -1.59 42.50 11.99
CA ASN A 17 -0.76 42.95 13.12
C ASN A 17 -0.36 41.81 14.08
N ILE A 18 -0.86 40.59 13.87
CA ILE A 18 -0.61 39.42 14.73
C ILE A 18 -0.31 38.19 13.85
N ILE A 19 0.69 37.41 14.27
CA ILE A 19 0.99 36.09 13.70
C ILE A 19 0.88 35.01 14.79
N MET A 20 0.12 33.95 14.51
CA MET A 20 -0.10 32.85 15.45
C MET A 20 0.60 31.57 14.98
N ARG A 21 1.34 30.93 15.89
CA ARG A 21 1.97 29.62 15.67
C ARG A 21 1.20 28.50 16.39
N ARG A 22 1.20 27.31 15.81
CA ARG A 22 0.57 26.09 16.37
C ARG A 22 1.60 25.02 16.69
N LYS A 23 1.23 24.02 17.49
CA LYS A 23 2.08 22.85 17.78
C LYS A 23 2.32 22.04 16.51
N PRO A 24 3.57 21.62 16.20
CA PRO A 24 3.88 20.92 14.96
C PRO A 24 3.05 19.65 14.73
N LYS A 25 2.81 18.85 15.77
CA LYS A 25 2.06 17.58 15.67
C LYS A 25 0.58 17.76 15.31
N GLU A 26 0.01 18.95 15.54
CA GLU A 26 -1.41 19.27 15.30
C GLU A 26 -1.61 20.18 14.06
N ASN A 27 -0.52 20.54 13.36
CA ASN A 27 -0.52 21.56 12.31
C ASN A 27 -0.24 21.02 10.90
N ASN A 28 -0.73 19.81 10.60
CA ASN A 28 -0.47 19.12 9.32
C ASN A 28 -1.62 19.27 8.30
N PHE A 29 -2.67 20.02 8.63
CA PHE A 29 -3.89 20.09 7.82
C PHE A 29 -3.63 20.59 6.39
N LYS A 30 -2.79 21.62 6.21
CA LYS A 30 -2.49 22.18 4.90
C LYS A 30 -1.80 21.15 4.01
N ALA A 31 -0.77 20.49 4.51
CA ALA A 31 -0.01 19.49 3.77
C ALA A 31 -0.90 18.30 3.35
N VAL A 32 -1.73 17.79 4.26
CA VAL A 32 -2.66 16.68 3.95
C VAL A 32 -3.67 17.08 2.88
N LEU A 33 -4.29 18.27 3.00
CA LEU A 33 -5.25 18.74 2.01
C LEU A 33 -4.61 19.01 0.64
N GLU A 34 -3.38 19.52 0.63
CA GLU A 34 -2.60 19.72 -0.58
C GLU A 34 -2.28 18.38 -1.26
N THR A 35 -1.90 17.35 -0.49
CA THR A 35 -1.72 16.00 -1.02
C THR A 35 -3.01 15.41 -1.59
N ILE A 36 -4.15 15.54 -0.88
CA ILE A 36 -5.46 15.07 -1.38
C ILE A 36 -5.81 15.78 -2.70
N ARG A 37 -5.64 17.11 -2.77
CA ARG A 37 -5.87 17.88 -3.99
C ARG A 37 -4.97 17.41 -5.12
N ASN A 38 -3.69 17.18 -4.84
CA ASN A 38 -2.74 16.69 -5.84
C ASN A 38 -3.17 15.31 -6.36
N LEU A 39 -3.56 14.39 -5.48
CA LEU A 39 -4.07 13.07 -5.86
C LEU A 39 -5.31 13.14 -6.76
N MET A 40 -6.21 14.09 -6.50
CA MET A 40 -7.41 14.32 -7.33
C MET A 40 -7.08 14.91 -8.72
N ASN A 41 -5.97 15.64 -8.85
CA ASN A 41 -5.55 16.28 -10.10
C ASN A 41 -4.60 15.41 -10.93
N THR A 42 -4.01 14.38 -10.34
CA THR A 42 -3.24 13.36 -11.05
C THR A 42 -4.15 12.24 -11.53
N GLU A 43 -3.80 11.56 -12.63
CA GLU A 43 -4.41 10.27 -12.94
C GLU A 43 -4.10 9.30 -11.78
N CYS A 44 -5.11 8.98 -10.99
CA CYS A 44 -4.98 8.04 -9.88
C CYS A 44 -4.87 6.63 -10.47
N VAL A 45 -3.64 6.22 -10.80
CA VAL A 45 -3.37 4.88 -11.32
C VAL A 45 -3.33 3.89 -10.16
N VAL A 46 -4.51 3.50 -9.70
CA VAL A 46 -4.68 2.34 -8.82
C VAL A 46 -4.62 1.08 -9.67
N PRO A 47 -3.99 -0.02 -9.22
CA PRO A 47 -4.06 -1.28 -9.94
C PRO A 47 -5.51 -1.72 -10.20
N ASP A 48 -5.83 -2.16 -11.42
CA ASP A 48 -7.19 -2.50 -11.83
C ASP A 48 -7.86 -3.53 -10.91
N TRP A 49 -7.08 -4.49 -10.40
CA TRP A 49 -7.55 -5.52 -9.48
C TRP A 49 -7.93 -4.98 -8.08
N LEU A 50 -7.58 -3.73 -7.75
CA LEU A 50 -7.86 -3.10 -6.46
C LEU A 50 -8.89 -1.97 -6.56
N HIS A 51 -9.06 -1.37 -7.75
CA HIS A 51 -9.95 -0.23 -7.98
C HIS A 51 -11.38 -0.49 -7.48
N ASP A 52 -11.96 -1.61 -7.88
CA ASP A 52 -13.34 -1.97 -7.53
C ASP A 52 -13.51 -2.26 -6.03
N ILE A 53 -12.49 -2.88 -5.41
CA ILE A 53 -12.46 -3.18 -3.99
C ILE A 53 -12.40 -1.89 -3.16
N ILE A 54 -11.57 -0.92 -3.57
CA ILE A 54 -11.46 0.38 -2.89
C ILE A 54 -12.78 1.14 -2.93
N LEU A 55 -13.49 1.08 -4.04
CA LEU A 55 -14.79 1.73 -4.20
C LEU A 55 -15.95 0.94 -3.56
N GLY A 56 -15.68 -0.28 -3.09
CA GLY A 56 -16.60 -1.08 -2.28
C GLY A 56 -17.63 -1.87 -3.07
N TYR A 57 -17.40 -2.12 -4.35
CA TYR A 57 -18.26 -2.95 -5.19
C TYR A 57 -17.50 -4.19 -5.73
N GLY A 58 -18.24 -5.15 -6.27
CA GLY A 58 -17.66 -6.40 -6.80
C GLY A 58 -17.38 -7.47 -5.73
N ASP A 59 -16.55 -8.45 -6.07
CA ASP A 59 -16.14 -9.54 -5.18
C ASP A 59 -14.98 -9.07 -4.28
N PRO A 60 -15.13 -9.03 -2.93
CA PRO A 60 -14.05 -8.65 -2.03
C PRO A 60 -12.86 -9.63 -2.09
N GLY A 61 -13.08 -10.85 -2.57
CA GLY A 61 -12.04 -11.85 -2.75
C GLY A 61 -11.32 -11.79 -4.09
N SER A 62 -11.62 -10.83 -4.98
CA SER A 62 -11.03 -10.74 -6.32
C SER A 62 -9.52 -10.48 -6.28
N ALA A 63 -9.03 -9.75 -5.28
CA ALA A 63 -7.60 -9.53 -5.04
C ALA A 63 -6.90 -10.63 -4.22
N HIS A 64 -7.58 -11.76 -3.96
CA HIS A 64 -6.94 -12.90 -3.31
C HIS A 64 -5.90 -13.54 -4.24
N TYR A 65 -4.71 -13.90 -3.72
CA TYR A 65 -3.61 -14.42 -4.54
C TYR A 65 -3.98 -15.64 -5.40
N SER A 66 -4.94 -16.46 -4.95
CA SER A 66 -5.41 -17.64 -5.70
C SER A 66 -6.30 -17.32 -6.90
N LYS A 67 -6.79 -16.07 -7.02
CA LYS A 67 -7.61 -15.60 -8.14
C LYS A 67 -6.84 -14.64 -9.06
N MET A 68 -5.60 -14.31 -8.69
CA MET A 68 -4.74 -13.43 -9.47
C MET A 68 -4.19 -14.17 -10.70
N PRO A 69 -4.28 -13.59 -11.91
CA PRO A 69 -3.80 -14.24 -13.14
C PRO A 69 -2.27 -14.39 -13.16
N ASN A 70 -1.56 -13.57 -12.40
CA ASN A 70 -0.11 -13.55 -12.26
C ASN A 70 0.38 -14.29 -11.00
N GLN A 71 -0.35 -15.30 -10.53
CA GLN A 71 0.08 -16.13 -9.41
C GLN A 71 1.41 -16.83 -9.73
N ILE A 72 2.39 -16.66 -8.84
CA ILE A 72 3.70 -17.28 -8.97
C ILE A 72 3.59 -18.75 -8.53
N SER A 73 3.98 -19.69 -9.41
CA SER A 73 3.88 -21.13 -9.15
C SER A 73 4.99 -21.66 -8.24
N THR A 74 6.15 -21.02 -8.24
CA THR A 74 7.36 -21.47 -7.53
C THR A 74 7.98 -20.28 -6.82
N LEU A 75 8.17 -20.40 -5.51
CA LEU A 75 8.66 -19.33 -4.65
C LEU A 75 9.82 -19.87 -3.82
N ASP A 76 10.94 -19.16 -3.82
CA ASP A 76 12.03 -19.44 -2.90
C ASP A 76 11.63 -18.93 -1.51
N PHE A 77 11.38 -19.85 -0.59
CA PHE A 77 11.02 -19.53 0.78
C PHE A 77 12.26 -19.19 1.63
N ASN A 78 13.47 -19.25 1.06
CA ASN A 78 14.73 -18.91 1.72
C ASN A 78 14.85 -19.58 3.11
N ASP A 79 14.92 -18.78 4.17
CA ASP A 79 15.04 -19.17 5.57
C ASP A 79 13.71 -19.18 6.35
N THR A 80 12.57 -19.09 5.65
CA THR A 80 11.23 -19.13 6.28
C THR A 80 11.02 -20.42 7.09
N PHE A 81 11.55 -21.53 6.60
CA PHE A 81 11.46 -22.83 7.28
C PHE A 81 12.83 -23.23 7.85
N LEU A 82 12.80 -23.74 9.08
CA LEU A 82 14.00 -24.13 9.83
C LEU A 82 14.41 -25.57 9.49
N SER A 83 13.45 -26.40 9.07
CA SER A 83 13.64 -27.79 8.69
C SER A 83 12.47 -28.27 7.82
N LEU A 84 12.62 -29.44 7.19
CA LEU A 84 11.54 -30.06 6.42
C LEU A 84 10.31 -30.39 7.28
N ASP A 85 10.53 -30.74 8.55
CA ASP A 85 9.42 -31.00 9.48
C ASP A 85 8.66 -29.72 9.84
N HIS A 86 9.36 -28.58 9.96
CA HIS A 86 8.69 -27.27 10.12
C HIS A 86 7.82 -26.97 8.90
N LEU A 87 8.35 -27.16 7.68
CA LEU A 87 7.60 -26.99 6.44
C LEU A 87 6.35 -27.89 6.41
N ARG A 88 6.48 -29.17 6.81
CA ARG A 88 5.34 -30.10 6.93
C ARG A 88 4.27 -29.64 7.92
N SER A 89 4.68 -29.11 9.06
CA SER A 89 3.74 -28.59 10.06
C SER A 89 2.97 -27.35 9.59
N CYS A 90 3.56 -26.53 8.71
CA CYS A 90 2.94 -25.31 8.19
C CYS A 90 1.84 -25.58 7.14
N PHE A 91 1.87 -26.73 6.47
CA PHE A 91 0.91 -27.08 5.40
C PHE A 91 0.17 -28.39 5.68
N PRO A 92 -0.65 -28.47 6.76
CA PRO A 92 -1.27 -29.71 7.22
C PRO A 92 -2.27 -30.32 6.21
N GLY A 93 -2.82 -29.51 5.31
CA GLY A 93 -3.75 -29.95 4.27
C GLY A 93 -3.09 -30.37 2.94
N TYR A 94 -1.76 -30.32 2.85
CA TYR A 94 -1.03 -30.57 1.60
C TYR A 94 -0.07 -31.74 1.74
N THR A 95 0.11 -32.48 0.65
CA THR A 95 1.13 -33.55 0.58
C THR A 95 2.44 -32.96 0.05
N ILE A 96 3.47 -32.92 0.90
CA ILE A 96 4.78 -32.40 0.52
C ILE A 96 5.62 -33.51 -0.13
N ARG A 97 6.13 -33.22 -1.33
CA ARG A 97 7.06 -34.07 -2.07
C ARG A 97 8.35 -33.29 -2.27
N VAL A 98 9.48 -33.92 -1.98
CA VAL A 98 10.81 -33.33 -2.13
C VAL A 98 11.46 -33.89 -3.38
N THR A 99 12.28 -33.09 -4.05
CA THR A 99 13.01 -33.50 -5.26
C THR A 99 14.18 -34.42 -4.97
N GLU A 100 14.76 -34.33 -3.76
CA GLU A 100 15.85 -35.20 -3.29
C GLU A 100 15.39 -36.20 -2.24
N GLU A 101 15.79 -37.46 -2.41
CA GLU A 101 15.44 -38.56 -1.50
C GLU A 101 16.37 -38.66 -0.29
N ASP A 102 17.61 -38.17 -0.42
CA ASP A 102 18.60 -38.19 0.67
C ASP A 102 18.23 -37.17 1.76
N PRO A 103 17.90 -37.61 2.98
CA PRO A 103 17.53 -36.72 4.09
C PRO A 103 18.61 -35.69 4.44
N ASP A 104 19.89 -35.99 4.23
CA ASP A 104 21.00 -35.10 4.58
C ASP A 104 21.09 -33.90 3.62
N LEU A 105 20.51 -34.02 2.41
CA LEU A 105 20.43 -32.96 1.41
C LEU A 105 19.13 -32.15 1.50
N GLN A 106 18.16 -32.56 2.34
CA GLN A 106 16.89 -31.86 2.58
C GLN A 106 17.04 -30.69 3.56
N VAL A 107 18.05 -29.87 3.32
CA VAL A 107 18.38 -28.69 4.10
C VAL A 107 17.88 -27.42 3.40
N PHE A 108 17.70 -26.35 4.18
CA PHE A 108 17.34 -25.04 3.64
C PHE A 108 18.40 -24.54 2.63
N PRO A 109 18.03 -23.71 1.64
CA PRO A 109 16.71 -23.12 1.38
C PRO A 109 15.75 -24.02 0.58
N PHE A 110 14.44 -23.88 0.82
CA PHE A 110 13.38 -24.62 0.14
C PHE A 110 12.70 -23.78 -0.96
N ARG A 111 12.49 -24.38 -2.14
CA ARG A 111 11.85 -23.78 -3.32
C ARG A 111 10.60 -24.54 -3.75
#